data_AF-A0A1B6KWH3-F1
#
_entry.id   AF-A0A1B6KWH3-F1
#
_cell.length_a   1.000
_cell.length_b   1.000
_cell.length_c   1.000
_cell.angle_alpha   90.00
_cell.angle_beta   90.00
_cell.angle_gamma   90.00
#
_symmetry.space_group_name_H-M   'P 1'
#
loop_
_entity.id
_entity.type
_entity.pdbx_description
1 polymer ?
#
loop_
_entity_poly.entity_id
_entity_poly.type
_entity_poly.pdbx_seq_one_letter_code
_entity_poly.pdbx_strand_id
1 'polypeptide(L)'
;GSTVSQQARFQTEVLSTLMEHLLAADVLIGEQAALPVVAGGNAANITPNVCYLTARIVDKLWQGMLLKDPHEVFDFILKLIAQAKRRPDSVPLEGLYHCLNRTILFLLSRGTDSIADQMPVLETLHKLTNHRGLVFGAGNHELDFIGCLTYCLLQLTCDQRIMLDSNGKTTWHVNPNEETEELTAKQGHNLMAVAAKRVWDELYVSKKPAIEEVFKMTMQNSKAPELAMVREHIQEAATKLWLNYVDSERKASYRNPWELHNQIQSKIQKVTGGLTRLASRTKVKKDDTIKVRPQLSEAEIEACTLTHVALVKELVELQNKTHSQSQQHMQRYVLEE
;
A
#
# COMPACT_ATOMS: atom_id res chain seq x y z
N GLY A 1 -28.89 -11.15 0.24
CA GLY A 1 -27.59 -10.48 0.44
C GLY A 1 -26.49 -11.26 -0.24
N SER A 2 -25.51 -10.56 -0.83
CA SER A 2 -24.32 -11.16 -1.43
C SER A 2 -23.38 -11.74 -0.37
N THR A 3 -22.64 -12.81 -0.70
CA THR A 3 -21.64 -13.39 0.19
C THR A 3 -20.37 -12.53 0.27
N VAL A 4 -19.60 -12.64 1.35
CA VAL A 4 -18.30 -11.94 1.50
C VAL A 4 -17.36 -12.23 0.32
N SER A 5 -17.35 -13.46 -0.18
CA SER A 5 -16.54 -13.84 -1.34
C SER A 5 -16.99 -13.13 -2.62
N GLN A 6 -18.31 -13.01 -2.86
CA GLN A 6 -18.84 -12.25 -3.99
C GLN A 6 -18.50 -10.76 -3.88
N GLN A 7 -18.57 -10.20 -2.68
CA GLN A 7 -18.18 -8.81 -2.43
C GLN A 7 -16.69 -8.58 -2.69
N ALA A 8 -15.82 -9.48 -2.23
CA ALA A 8 -14.37 -9.40 -2.46
C ALA A 8 -14.03 -9.47 -3.96
N ARG A 9 -14.66 -10.38 -4.72
CA ARG A 9 -14.49 -10.47 -6.18
C ARG A 9 -14.92 -9.18 -6.88
N PHE A 10 -16.13 -8.70 -6.61
CA PHE A 10 -16.62 -7.47 -7.22
C PHE A 10 -15.75 -6.26 -6.89
N GLN A 11 -15.35 -6.09 -5.61
CA GLN A 11 -14.45 -5.02 -5.20
C GLN A 11 -13.10 -5.13 -5.90
N THR A 12 -12.56 -6.35 -6.04
CA THR A 12 -11.28 -6.59 -6.73
C THR A 12 -11.34 -6.16 -8.18
N GLU A 13 -12.39 -6.54 -8.93
CA GLU A 13 -12.54 -6.15 -10.34
C GLU A 13 -12.64 -4.62 -10.52
N VAL A 14 -13.45 -3.96 -9.67
CA VAL A 14 -13.60 -2.50 -9.70
C VAL A 14 -12.27 -1.81 -9.40
N LEU A 15 -11.57 -2.22 -8.34
CA LEU A 15 -10.30 -1.61 -7.96
C LEU A 15 -9.20 -1.88 -9.01
N SER A 16 -9.17 -3.08 -9.61
CA SER A 16 -8.22 -3.42 -10.68
C SER A 16 -8.42 -2.54 -11.89
N THR A 17 -9.68 -2.39 -12.34
CA THR A 17 -10.03 -1.53 -13.47
C THR A 17 -9.64 -0.07 -13.21
N LEU A 18 -9.87 0.42 -11.99
CA LEU A 18 -9.47 1.77 -11.61
C LEU A 18 -7.94 1.94 -11.60
N MET A 19 -7.18 0.98 -11.07
CA MET A 19 -5.72 1.02 -11.09
C MET A 19 -5.19 1.12 -12.52
N GLU A 20 -5.68 0.27 -13.41
CA GLU A 20 -5.29 0.25 -14.83
C GLU A 20 -5.63 1.57 -15.53
N HIS A 21 -6.85 2.07 -15.33
CA HIS A 21 -7.31 3.31 -15.94
C HIS A 21 -6.49 4.53 -15.48
N LEU A 22 -6.20 4.62 -14.17
CA LEU A 22 -5.41 5.73 -13.62
C LEU A 22 -3.98 5.75 -14.17
N LEU A 23 -3.37 4.58 -14.34
CA LEU A 23 -2.04 4.50 -14.96
C LEU A 23 -2.08 4.81 -16.45
N ALA A 24 -3.04 4.24 -17.19
CA ALA A 24 -3.20 4.47 -18.62
C ALA A 24 -3.48 5.95 -18.94
N ALA A 25 -4.16 6.65 -18.03
CA ALA A 25 -4.45 8.07 -18.17
C ALA A 25 -3.30 8.99 -17.72
N ASP A 26 -2.19 8.45 -17.22
CA ASP A 26 -1.08 9.24 -16.66
C ASP A 26 -1.57 10.30 -15.65
N VAL A 27 -2.48 9.88 -14.76
CA VAL A 27 -3.37 10.77 -14.00
C VAL A 27 -2.64 11.82 -13.15
N LEU A 28 -1.41 11.54 -12.70
CA LEU A 28 -0.61 12.46 -11.88
C LEU A 28 0.35 13.36 -12.68
N ILE A 29 0.34 13.29 -14.03
CA ILE A 29 1.17 14.14 -14.89
C ILE A 29 0.50 15.51 -15.16
N GLY A 30 -0.78 15.71 -14.82
CA GLY A 30 -1.40 17.03 -14.89
C GLY A 30 -2.09 17.34 -16.21
N GLU A 31 -1.79 18.47 -16.83
CA GLU A 31 -2.42 18.90 -18.08
C GLU A 31 -2.16 17.93 -19.25
N GLN A 32 -1.08 17.14 -19.17
CA GLN A 32 -0.77 16.09 -20.14
C GLN A 32 -1.44 14.75 -19.80
N ALA A 33 -2.18 14.66 -18.70
CA ALA A 33 -2.95 13.45 -18.38
C ALA A 33 -4.06 13.26 -19.40
N ALA A 34 -4.26 12.02 -19.85
CA ALA A 34 -5.34 11.66 -20.78
C ALA A 34 -6.71 11.55 -20.09
N LEU A 35 -6.92 12.31 -19.01
CA LEU A 35 -8.15 12.31 -18.21
C LEU A 35 -8.83 13.69 -18.32
N PRO A 36 -9.88 13.83 -19.15
CA PRO A 36 -10.56 15.11 -19.31
C PRO A 36 -11.33 15.44 -18.03
N VAL A 37 -11.05 16.61 -17.44
CA VAL A 37 -11.85 17.14 -16.34
C VAL A 37 -13.15 17.69 -16.93
N VAL A 38 -14.25 16.98 -16.69
CA VAL A 38 -15.60 17.38 -17.16
C VAL A 38 -16.03 18.74 -16.58
N ALA A 39 -16.93 19.44 -17.27
CA ALA A 39 -17.48 20.71 -16.81
C ALA A 39 -18.09 20.57 -15.40
N GLY A 40 -17.64 21.41 -14.46
CA GLY A 40 -18.01 21.33 -13.04
C GLY A 40 -17.04 20.51 -12.16
N GLY A 41 -16.08 19.81 -12.76
CA GLY A 41 -14.98 19.14 -12.06
C GLY A 41 -13.85 20.10 -11.68
N ASN A 42 -13.02 19.70 -10.71
CA ASN A 42 -11.84 20.46 -10.28
C ASN A 42 -10.59 19.56 -10.30
N ALA A 43 -9.60 19.93 -11.12
CA ALA A 43 -8.33 19.20 -11.25
C ALA A 43 -7.56 19.11 -9.92
N ALA A 44 -7.75 20.07 -9.00
CA ALA A 44 -7.12 20.04 -7.68
C ALA A 44 -7.56 18.83 -6.83
N ASN A 45 -8.72 18.23 -7.12
CA ASN A 45 -9.21 17.05 -6.40
C ASN A 45 -8.62 15.73 -6.92
N ILE A 46 -7.96 15.72 -8.08
CA ILE A 46 -7.44 14.49 -8.69
C ILE A 46 -6.41 13.84 -7.79
N THR A 47 -5.35 14.57 -7.45
CA THR A 47 -4.26 14.09 -6.60
C THR A 47 -4.74 13.54 -5.25
N PRO A 48 -5.52 14.28 -4.42
CA PRO A 48 -5.98 13.74 -3.15
C PRO A 48 -6.90 12.53 -3.30
N ASN A 49 -7.73 12.47 -4.36
CA ASN A 49 -8.58 11.30 -4.64
C ASN A 49 -7.76 10.08 -5.06
N VAL A 50 -6.74 10.24 -5.88
CA VAL A 50 -5.84 9.14 -6.29
C VAL A 50 -5.08 8.61 -5.07
N CYS A 51 -4.55 9.49 -4.23
CA CYS A 51 -3.88 9.08 -2.99
C CYS A 51 -4.84 8.37 -2.03
N TYR A 52 -6.08 8.86 -1.90
CA TYR A 52 -7.11 8.21 -1.09
C TYR A 52 -7.48 6.82 -1.61
N LEU A 53 -7.72 6.68 -2.91
CA LEU A 53 -8.02 5.40 -3.55
C LEU A 53 -6.87 4.42 -3.33
N THR A 54 -5.63 4.87 -3.54
CA THR A 54 -4.41 4.06 -3.32
C THR A 54 -4.37 3.54 -1.87
N ALA A 55 -4.63 4.40 -0.89
CA ALA A 55 -4.69 3.99 0.50
C ALA A 55 -5.80 2.94 0.76
N ARG A 56 -6.97 3.09 0.13
CA ARG A 56 -8.07 2.12 0.25
C ARG A 56 -7.77 0.78 -0.42
N ILE A 57 -7.05 0.78 -1.54
CA ILE A 57 -6.55 -0.46 -2.15
C ILE A 57 -5.63 -1.19 -1.18
N VAL A 58 -4.70 -0.48 -0.54
CA VAL A 58 -3.78 -1.06 0.45
C VAL A 58 -4.52 -1.53 1.71
N ASP A 59 -5.56 -0.82 2.16
CA ASP A 59 -6.40 -1.30 3.26
C ASP A 59 -7.09 -2.62 2.90
N LYS A 60 -7.62 -2.75 1.67
CA LYS A 60 -8.24 -3.98 1.19
C LYS A 60 -7.25 -5.13 1.07
N LEU A 61 -6.01 -4.82 0.71
CA LEU A 61 -4.90 -5.77 0.72
C LEU A 61 -4.66 -6.32 2.14
N TRP A 62 -4.47 -5.44 3.13
CA TRP A 62 -4.27 -5.86 4.54
C TRP A 62 -5.48 -6.56 5.16
N GLN A 63 -6.70 -6.25 4.72
CA GLN A 63 -7.92 -6.94 5.13
C GLN A 63 -8.09 -8.33 4.52
N GLY A 64 -7.28 -8.71 3.52
CA GLY A 64 -7.47 -9.94 2.76
C GLY A 64 -8.71 -9.92 1.85
N MET A 65 -9.19 -8.72 1.51
CA MET A 65 -10.40 -8.50 0.69
C MET A 65 -10.08 -8.14 -0.76
N LEU A 66 -8.79 -7.99 -1.10
CA LEU A 66 -8.31 -7.79 -2.46
C LEU A 66 -7.75 -9.12 -2.99
N LEU A 67 -8.44 -9.71 -3.98
CA LEU A 67 -8.09 -11.00 -4.57
C LEU A 67 -7.20 -10.84 -5.82
N LYS A 68 -6.20 -9.97 -5.72
CA LYS A 68 -5.25 -9.64 -6.79
C LYS A 68 -3.84 -9.91 -6.29
N ASP A 69 -2.90 -10.18 -7.21
CA ASP A 69 -1.49 -10.29 -6.86
C ASP A 69 -1.02 -8.96 -6.19
N PRO A 70 -0.54 -9.01 -4.93
CA PRO A 70 -0.08 -7.82 -4.23
C PRO A 70 1.11 -7.13 -4.92
N HIS A 71 1.88 -7.84 -5.76
CA HIS A 71 2.95 -7.23 -6.56
C HIS A 71 2.42 -6.25 -7.61
N GLU A 72 1.20 -6.47 -8.13
CA GLU A 72 0.57 -5.51 -9.03
C GLU A 72 0.21 -4.20 -8.31
N VAL A 73 -0.17 -4.28 -7.03
CA VAL A 73 -0.40 -3.09 -6.18
C VAL A 73 0.92 -2.36 -5.94
N PHE A 74 2.00 -3.09 -5.67
CA PHE A 74 3.33 -2.50 -5.55
C PHE A 74 3.75 -1.76 -6.83
N ASP A 75 3.62 -2.39 -7.99
CA ASP A 75 4.00 -1.80 -9.28
C ASP A 75 3.12 -0.59 -9.64
N PHE A 76 1.83 -0.65 -9.29
CA PHE A 76 0.90 0.48 -9.42
C PHE A 76 1.37 1.70 -8.63
N ILE A 77 1.69 1.52 -7.34
CA ILE A 77 2.14 2.62 -6.48
C ILE A 77 3.49 3.17 -6.97
N LEU A 78 4.43 2.31 -7.39
CA LEU A 78 5.70 2.76 -7.97
C LEU A 78 5.49 3.67 -9.19
N LYS A 79 4.60 3.29 -10.10
CA LYS A 79 4.28 4.06 -11.30
C LYS A 79 3.61 5.40 -10.95
N LEU A 80 2.69 5.42 -9.98
CA LEU A 80 2.10 6.68 -9.49
C LEU A 80 3.16 7.63 -8.91
N ILE A 81 4.07 7.12 -8.08
CA ILE A 81 5.17 7.94 -7.53
C ILE A 81 6.06 8.46 -8.66
N ALA A 82 6.37 7.62 -9.65
CA ALA A 82 7.15 8.05 -10.82
C ALA A 82 6.47 9.14 -11.64
N GLN A 83 5.14 9.08 -11.82
CA GLN A 83 4.35 10.14 -12.45
C GLN A 83 4.38 11.43 -11.62
N ALA A 84 4.08 11.33 -10.32
CA ALA A 84 4.03 12.47 -9.41
C ALA A 84 5.39 13.19 -9.25
N LYS A 85 6.50 12.46 -9.30
CA LYS A 85 7.85 13.06 -9.29
C LYS A 85 8.17 13.92 -10.52
N ARG A 86 7.41 13.81 -11.61
CA ARG A 86 7.51 14.74 -12.75
C ARG A 86 6.94 16.12 -12.41
N ARG A 87 6.19 16.25 -11.31
CA ARG A 87 5.62 17.52 -10.82
C ARG A 87 5.76 17.67 -9.29
N PRO A 88 6.99 17.79 -8.76
CA PRO A 88 7.29 17.71 -7.33
C PRO A 88 6.54 18.75 -6.48
N ASP A 89 6.24 19.93 -7.03
CA ASP A 89 5.57 21.02 -6.29
C ASP A 89 4.04 20.90 -6.23
N SER A 90 3.45 19.88 -6.88
CA SER A 90 1.99 19.77 -7.04
C SER A 90 1.36 18.54 -6.39
N VAL A 91 2.17 17.52 -6.05
CA VAL A 91 1.66 16.26 -5.51
C VAL A 91 2.33 15.95 -4.16
N PRO A 92 1.58 15.91 -3.04
CA PRO A 92 2.12 15.42 -1.79
C PRO A 92 2.42 13.92 -1.91
N LEU A 93 3.69 13.59 -2.12
CA LEU A 93 4.19 12.22 -2.33
C LEU A 93 4.12 11.34 -1.07
N GLU A 94 4.03 11.96 0.11
CA GLU A 94 4.07 11.28 1.39
C GLU A 94 2.99 10.19 1.52
N GLY A 95 1.75 10.48 1.10
CA GLY A 95 0.67 9.49 1.14
C GLY A 95 0.94 8.28 0.24
N LEU A 96 1.58 8.48 -0.91
CA LEU A 96 1.94 7.39 -1.82
C LEU A 96 3.12 6.56 -1.28
N TYR A 97 4.12 7.22 -0.69
CA TYR A 97 5.22 6.51 -0.01
C TYR A 97 4.70 5.70 1.18
N HIS A 98 3.77 6.24 1.97
CA HIS A 98 3.13 5.49 3.04
C HIS A 98 2.41 4.24 2.52
N CYS A 99 1.66 4.35 1.42
CA CYS A 99 1.02 3.20 0.78
C CYS A 99 2.03 2.16 0.28
N LEU A 100 3.14 2.63 -0.32
CA LEU A 100 4.23 1.76 -0.77
C LEU A 100 4.85 0.99 0.40
N ASN A 101 5.15 1.70 1.51
CA ASN A 101 5.72 1.13 2.73
C ASN A 101 4.83 0.01 3.28
N ARG A 102 3.53 0.29 3.44
CA ARG A 102 2.54 -0.69 3.90
C ARG A 102 2.45 -1.90 2.97
N THR A 103 2.55 -1.70 1.66
CA THR A 103 2.52 -2.79 0.67
C THR A 103 3.77 -3.66 0.75
N ILE A 104 4.95 -3.05 0.93
CA ILE A 104 6.22 -3.78 1.12
C ILE A 104 6.15 -4.65 2.38
N LEU A 105 5.70 -4.09 3.51
CA LEU A 105 5.59 -4.83 4.77
C LEU A 105 4.54 -5.94 4.68
N PHE A 106 3.44 -5.73 3.94
CA PHE A 106 2.47 -6.78 3.66
C PHE A 106 3.11 -7.95 2.91
N LEU A 107 3.81 -7.66 1.81
CA LEU A 107 4.47 -8.65 0.96
C LEU A 107 5.54 -9.45 1.71
N LEU A 108 6.43 -8.77 2.45
CA LEU A 108 7.49 -9.43 3.20
C LEU A 108 6.98 -10.27 4.37
N SER A 109 5.80 -9.96 4.90
CA SER A 109 5.21 -10.67 6.05
C SER A 109 4.36 -11.89 5.67
N ARG A 110 4.30 -12.24 4.38
CA ARG A 110 3.61 -13.47 3.95
C ARG A 110 4.34 -14.71 4.47
N GLY A 111 3.62 -15.84 4.48
CA GLY A 111 4.20 -17.13 4.87
C GLY A 111 5.37 -17.51 3.97
N THR A 112 6.24 -18.37 4.47
CA THR A 112 7.44 -18.84 3.76
C THR A 112 7.60 -20.35 3.86
N ASP A 113 6.52 -21.05 4.19
CA ASP A 113 6.53 -22.48 4.54
C ASP A 113 6.73 -23.38 3.31
N SER A 114 6.37 -22.90 2.12
CA SER A 114 6.56 -23.60 0.84
C SER A 114 7.29 -22.74 -0.19
N ILE A 115 7.84 -23.36 -1.25
CA ILE A 115 8.47 -22.63 -2.36
C ILE A 115 7.50 -21.64 -3.01
N ALA A 116 6.23 -22.03 -3.15
CA ALA A 116 5.19 -21.17 -3.72
C ALA A 116 4.97 -19.91 -2.86
N ASP A 117 5.11 -20.02 -1.54
CA ASP A 117 5.02 -18.88 -0.62
C ASP A 117 6.31 -18.06 -0.56
N GLN A 118 7.47 -18.71 -0.73
CA GLN A 118 8.79 -18.06 -0.74
C GLN A 118 9.01 -17.18 -1.99
N MET A 119 8.50 -17.58 -3.16
CA MET A 119 8.72 -16.85 -4.41
C MET A 119 8.20 -15.40 -4.39
N PRO A 120 6.97 -15.12 -3.93
CA PRO A 120 6.49 -13.76 -3.71
C PRO A 120 7.41 -12.91 -2.82
N VAL A 121 7.92 -13.48 -1.72
CA VAL A 121 8.81 -12.75 -0.80
C VAL A 121 10.17 -12.46 -1.46
N LEU A 122 10.72 -13.44 -2.18
CA LEU A 122 11.97 -13.28 -2.92
C LEU A 122 11.84 -12.24 -4.04
N GLU A 123 10.73 -12.25 -4.78
CA GLU A 123 10.42 -11.22 -5.78
C GLU A 123 10.37 -9.83 -5.14
N THR A 124 9.71 -9.69 -3.99
CA THR A 124 9.66 -8.43 -3.24
C THR A 124 11.06 -7.94 -2.88
N LEU A 125 11.93 -8.81 -2.34
CA LEU A 125 13.31 -8.45 -2.00
C LEU A 125 14.10 -7.97 -3.23
N HIS A 126 13.92 -8.60 -4.39
CA HIS A 126 14.53 -8.14 -5.64
C HIS A 126 13.95 -6.81 -6.13
N LYS A 127 12.64 -6.57 -5.99
CA LYS A 127 12.04 -5.27 -6.32
C LYS A 127 12.59 -4.16 -5.43
N LEU A 128 12.84 -4.41 -4.15
CA LEU A 128 13.45 -3.43 -3.24
C LEU A 128 14.86 -3.04 -3.67
N THR A 129 15.70 -4.01 -4.08
CA THR A 129 17.05 -3.69 -4.59
C THR A 129 16.99 -2.97 -5.94
N ASN A 130 16.13 -3.41 -6.86
CA ASN A 130 15.99 -2.80 -8.19
C ASN A 130 15.43 -1.37 -8.14
N HIS A 131 14.53 -1.09 -7.20
CA HIS A 131 13.89 0.22 -7.01
C HIS A 131 14.42 1.00 -5.81
N ARG A 132 15.65 0.67 -5.34
CA ARG A 132 16.28 1.28 -4.15
C ARG A 132 16.27 2.81 -4.14
N GLY A 133 16.42 3.46 -5.29
CA GLY A 133 16.44 4.93 -5.39
C GLY A 133 15.10 5.60 -5.08
N LEU A 134 14.00 4.85 -5.21
CA LEU A 134 12.67 5.30 -4.82
C LEU A 134 12.36 4.84 -3.39
N VAL A 135 12.56 3.56 -3.09
CA VAL A 135 12.20 2.99 -1.78
C VAL A 135 13.06 3.56 -0.65
N PHE A 136 14.37 3.69 -0.86
CA PHE A 136 15.32 4.24 0.11
C PHE A 136 15.74 5.68 -0.24
N GLY A 137 15.04 6.33 -1.17
CA GLY A 137 15.29 7.72 -1.53
C GLY A 137 14.93 8.72 -0.42
N ALA A 138 15.33 9.97 -0.58
CA ALA A 138 15.10 11.03 0.41
C ALA A 138 13.60 11.30 0.71
N GLY A 139 12.70 11.04 -0.25
CA GLY A 139 11.26 11.24 -0.09
C GLY A 139 10.54 10.21 0.80
N ASN A 140 11.18 9.07 1.10
CA ASN A 140 10.61 8.03 1.95
C ASN A 140 11.32 7.98 3.31
N HIS A 141 10.78 8.65 4.32
CA HIS A 141 11.46 8.86 5.60
C HIS A 141 10.64 8.41 6.81
N GLU A 142 9.63 7.56 6.63
CA GLU A 142 8.83 7.07 7.75
C GLU A 142 9.64 6.13 8.64
N LEU A 143 9.93 6.57 9.86
CA LEU A 143 10.74 5.81 10.83
C LEU A 143 10.10 4.47 11.19
N ASP A 144 8.77 4.42 11.31
CA ASP A 144 8.03 3.19 11.59
C ASP A 144 8.26 2.14 10.49
N PHE A 145 8.29 2.56 9.22
CA PHE A 145 8.62 1.68 8.10
C PHE A 145 10.06 1.18 8.19
N ILE A 146 11.04 2.04 8.47
CA ILE A 146 12.45 1.64 8.60
C ILE A 146 12.62 0.61 9.73
N GLY A 147 11.96 0.82 10.88
CA GLY A 147 11.98 -0.13 11.99
C GLY A 147 11.36 -1.47 11.64
N CYS A 148 10.17 -1.47 11.01
CA CYS A 148 9.46 -2.69 10.62
C CYS A 148 10.18 -3.44 9.49
N LEU A 149 10.74 -2.75 8.51
CA LEU A 149 11.52 -3.37 7.45
C LEU A 149 12.78 -4.03 8.03
N THR A 150 13.47 -3.36 8.96
CA THR A 150 14.63 -3.95 9.65
C THR A 150 14.24 -5.23 10.40
N TYR A 151 13.08 -5.24 11.08
CA TYR A 151 12.54 -6.45 11.69
C TYR A 151 12.33 -7.57 10.66
N CYS A 152 11.64 -7.30 9.55
CA CYS A 152 11.40 -8.30 8.50
C CYS A 152 12.71 -8.89 7.97
N LEU A 153 13.72 -8.05 7.69
CA LEU A 153 15.03 -8.52 7.22
C LEU A 153 15.72 -9.41 8.24
N LEU A 154 15.70 -9.06 9.53
CA LEU A 154 16.24 -9.90 10.60
C LEU A 154 15.58 -11.29 10.62
N GLN A 155 14.25 -11.33 10.57
CA GLN A 155 13.51 -12.59 10.57
C GLN A 155 13.84 -13.44 9.34
N LEU A 156 13.80 -12.85 8.14
CA LEU A 156 14.08 -13.55 6.88
C LEU A 156 15.51 -14.10 6.81
N THR A 157 16.50 -13.38 7.37
CA THR A 157 17.89 -13.88 7.40
C THR A 157 18.13 -15.02 8.38
N CYS A 158 17.29 -15.16 9.40
CA CYS A 158 17.40 -16.21 10.41
C CYS A 158 16.40 -17.35 10.17
N ASP A 159 15.72 -17.36 9.04
CA ASP A 159 14.64 -18.29 8.73
C ASP A 159 13.57 -18.34 9.85
N GLN A 160 13.19 -17.16 10.34
CA GLN A 160 12.17 -17.00 11.37
C GLN A 160 10.89 -16.48 10.77
N ARG A 161 9.77 -17.02 11.28
CA ARG A 161 8.44 -16.57 10.87
C ARG A 161 8.19 -15.13 11.34
N ILE A 162 7.76 -14.29 10.42
CA ILE A 162 7.27 -12.94 10.72
C ILE A 162 5.89 -13.05 11.40
N MET A 163 5.79 -12.53 12.61
CA MET A 163 4.62 -12.73 13.48
C MET A 163 3.48 -11.77 13.12
N LEU A 164 2.40 -12.28 12.53
CA LEU A 164 1.20 -11.47 12.24
C LEU A 164 0.15 -11.50 13.36
N ASP A 165 0.29 -12.40 14.34
CA ASP A 165 -0.60 -12.56 15.49
C ASP A 165 0.21 -12.61 16.80
N SER A 166 -0.27 -11.95 17.86
CA SER A 166 0.31 -12.09 19.20
C SER A 166 0.06 -13.47 19.85
N ASN A 167 -0.85 -14.28 19.28
CA ASN A 167 -1.34 -15.55 19.84
C ASN A 167 -0.97 -16.76 18.98
N GLY A 168 0.27 -16.86 18.49
CA GLY A 168 0.71 -18.01 17.71
C GLY A 168 0.59 -19.32 18.49
N LYS A 169 -0.41 -20.15 18.18
CA LYS A 169 -0.42 -21.57 18.57
C LYS A 169 0.46 -22.33 17.59
N THR A 170 1.42 -23.09 18.12
CA THR A 170 2.25 -24.01 17.34
C THR A 170 1.47 -25.29 17.09
N THR A 171 1.08 -25.55 15.85
CA THR A 171 0.61 -26.87 15.41
C THR A 171 1.75 -27.58 14.72
N TRP A 172 2.37 -28.52 15.43
CA TRP A 172 3.39 -29.42 14.88
C TRP A 172 2.69 -30.55 14.14
N HIS A 173 2.68 -30.52 12.82
CA HIS A 173 2.32 -31.65 11.99
C HIS A 173 3.60 -32.13 11.32
N VAL A 174 4.03 -33.36 11.61
CA VAL A 174 5.19 -34.00 10.96
C VAL A 174 4.64 -34.97 9.93
N ASN A 175 4.82 -34.69 8.64
CA ASN A 175 4.39 -35.58 7.57
C ASN A 175 5.60 -36.41 7.08
N PRO A 176 5.54 -37.75 7.07
CA PRO A 176 6.72 -38.60 6.87
C PRO A 176 7.19 -38.72 5.40
N ASN A 177 6.80 -37.83 4.49
CA ASN A 177 7.08 -37.92 3.05
C ASN A 177 7.83 -36.68 2.47
N GLU A 178 8.48 -35.89 3.33
CA GLU A 178 8.90 -34.51 3.04
C GLU A 178 10.38 -34.32 2.59
N GLU A 179 11.23 -35.35 2.55
CA GLU A 179 12.71 -35.14 2.45
C GLU A 179 13.16 -34.31 1.22
N THR A 180 12.52 -34.45 0.06
CA THR A 180 12.90 -33.69 -1.16
C THR A 180 12.29 -32.28 -1.20
N GLU A 181 11.05 -32.12 -0.74
CA GLU A 181 10.39 -30.81 -0.63
C GLU A 181 11.06 -29.94 0.43
N GLU A 182 11.48 -30.54 1.55
CA GLU A 182 12.16 -29.86 2.65
C GLU A 182 13.54 -29.35 2.24
N LEU A 183 14.30 -30.12 1.44
CA LEU A 183 15.59 -29.67 0.89
C LEU A 183 15.44 -28.48 -0.05
N THR A 184 14.41 -28.50 -0.90
CA THR A 184 14.17 -27.44 -1.89
C THR A 184 13.63 -26.17 -1.22
N ALA A 185 12.76 -26.30 -0.22
CA ALA A 185 12.32 -25.19 0.63
C ALA A 185 13.49 -24.57 1.41
N LYS A 186 14.41 -25.37 1.97
CA LYS A 186 15.65 -24.89 2.62
C LYS A 186 16.55 -24.11 1.66
N GLN A 187 16.66 -24.52 0.40
CA GLN A 187 17.39 -23.76 -0.62
C GLN A 187 16.72 -22.40 -0.89
N GLY A 188 15.39 -22.34 -0.95
CA GLY A 188 14.66 -21.08 -1.10
C GLY A 188 14.85 -20.13 0.08
N HIS A 189 14.81 -20.62 1.32
CA HIS A 189 15.15 -19.82 2.51
C HIS A 189 16.57 -19.23 2.45
N ASN A 190 17.56 -20.01 1.99
CA ASN A 190 18.92 -19.51 1.80
C ASN A 190 18.98 -18.38 0.76
N LEU A 191 18.28 -18.53 -0.38
CA LEU A 191 18.20 -17.48 -1.40
C LEU A 191 17.56 -16.20 -0.85
N MET A 192 16.47 -16.34 -0.08
CA MET A 192 15.81 -15.24 0.59
C MET A 192 16.71 -14.55 1.61
N ALA A 193 17.44 -15.30 2.43
CA ALA A 193 18.38 -14.75 3.40
C ALA A 193 19.48 -13.93 2.69
N VAL A 194 20.00 -14.42 1.56
CA VAL A 194 20.98 -13.68 0.76
C VAL A 194 20.36 -12.41 0.14
N ALA A 195 19.13 -12.49 -0.40
CA ALA A 195 18.44 -11.32 -0.94
C ALA A 195 18.12 -10.28 0.15
N ALA A 196 17.70 -10.72 1.34
CA ALA A 196 17.44 -9.86 2.50
C ALA A 196 18.71 -9.15 2.98
N LYS A 197 19.86 -9.83 2.99
CA LYS A 197 21.16 -9.18 3.26
C LYS A 197 21.48 -8.08 2.25
N ARG A 198 21.20 -8.29 0.96
CA ARG A 198 21.39 -7.23 -0.06
C ARG A 198 20.47 -6.03 0.19
N VAL A 199 19.21 -6.27 0.53
CA VAL A 199 18.28 -5.19 0.89
C VAL A 199 18.77 -4.44 2.13
N TRP A 200 19.32 -5.15 3.12
CA TRP A 200 19.92 -4.54 4.31
C TRP A 200 21.11 -3.64 3.97
N ASP A 201 21.98 -4.05 3.06
CA ASP A 201 23.11 -3.22 2.63
C ASP A 201 22.64 -1.90 2.01
N GLU A 202 21.64 -1.96 1.13
CA GLU A 202 21.04 -0.78 0.50
C GLU A 202 20.34 0.14 1.51
N LEU A 203 19.58 -0.46 2.43
CA LEU A 203 18.88 0.25 3.51
C LEU A 203 19.89 0.94 4.42
N TYR A 204 20.94 0.25 4.86
CA TYR A 204 21.94 0.79 5.75
C TYR A 204 22.67 1.97 5.12
N VAL A 205 23.17 1.81 3.89
CA VAL A 205 23.89 2.88 3.17
C VAL A 205 23.03 4.13 3.02
N SER A 206 21.73 3.96 2.76
CA SER A 206 20.83 5.07 2.45
C SER A 206 20.13 5.68 3.67
N LYS A 207 19.95 4.90 4.75
CA LYS A 207 19.07 5.22 5.89
C LYS A 207 19.72 5.00 7.26
N LYS A 208 21.05 4.87 7.34
CA LYS A 208 21.77 4.72 8.62
C LYS A 208 21.30 5.69 9.73
N PRO A 209 21.17 7.02 9.52
CA PRO A 209 20.72 7.91 10.59
C PRO A 209 19.31 7.59 11.10
N ALA A 210 18.41 7.16 10.22
CA ALA A 210 17.05 6.77 10.58
C ALA A 210 17.04 5.45 11.38
N ILE A 211 17.91 4.48 11.02
CA ILE A 211 18.09 3.24 11.78
C ILE A 211 18.60 3.55 13.20
N GLU A 212 19.63 4.39 13.31
CA GLU A 212 20.19 4.85 14.59
C GLU A 212 19.14 5.57 15.44
N GLU A 213 18.31 6.42 14.82
CA GLU A 213 17.22 7.13 15.49
C GLU A 213 16.13 6.18 15.99
N VAL A 214 15.71 5.20 15.18
CA VAL A 214 14.66 4.23 15.53
C VAL A 214 15.11 3.35 16.69
N PHE A 215 16.32 2.80 16.61
CA PHE A 215 16.84 1.84 17.59
C PHE A 215 17.63 2.47 18.74
N LYS A 216 17.77 3.80 18.75
CA LYS A 216 18.51 4.56 19.79
C LYS A 216 19.92 4.03 19.99
N MET A 217 20.63 3.80 18.88
CA MET A 217 21.99 3.29 18.87
C MET A 217 22.91 4.11 17.96
N THR A 218 24.22 3.88 18.05
CA THR A 218 25.21 4.49 17.16
C THR A 218 25.96 3.41 16.42
N MET A 219 26.00 3.49 15.09
CA MET A 219 26.76 2.59 14.24
C MET A 219 27.99 3.33 13.69
N GLN A 220 29.18 2.77 13.85
CA GLN A 220 30.43 3.49 13.53
C GLN A 220 30.84 3.33 12.05
N ASN A 221 30.47 2.21 11.42
CA ASN A 221 30.97 1.86 10.10
C ASN A 221 30.21 2.55 8.97
N SER A 222 30.92 2.79 7.85
CA SER A 222 30.32 3.24 6.58
C SER A 222 29.68 2.08 5.81
N LYS A 223 30.18 0.85 6.02
CA LYS A 223 29.58 -0.39 5.50
C LYS A 223 28.57 -0.96 6.48
N ALA A 224 27.57 -1.63 5.93
CA ALA A 224 26.56 -2.32 6.72
C ALA A 224 27.21 -3.43 7.57
N PRO A 225 26.98 -3.46 8.89
CA PRO A 225 27.38 -4.58 9.73
C PRO A 225 26.55 -5.83 9.39
N GLU A 226 27.05 -7.01 9.75
CA GLU A 226 26.28 -8.24 9.61
C GLU A 226 24.99 -8.18 10.44
N LEU A 227 23.87 -8.54 9.81
CA LEU A 227 22.55 -8.55 10.47
C LEU A 227 22.54 -9.39 11.75
N ALA A 228 23.32 -10.47 11.83
CA ALA A 228 23.45 -11.29 13.02
C ALA A 228 23.97 -10.51 14.23
N MET A 229 24.99 -9.66 14.06
CA MET A 229 25.53 -8.83 15.13
C MET A 229 24.56 -7.72 15.54
N VAL A 230 23.87 -7.12 14.56
CA VAL A 230 22.86 -6.08 14.80
C VAL A 230 21.69 -6.65 15.59
N ARG A 231 21.28 -7.89 15.27
CA ARG A 231 20.15 -8.59 15.88
C ARG A 231 20.24 -8.63 17.41
N GLU A 232 21.41 -8.97 17.96
CA GLU A 232 21.62 -9.08 19.41
C GLU A 232 21.25 -7.79 20.16
N HIS A 233 21.37 -6.65 19.49
CA HIS A 233 21.13 -5.33 20.08
C HIS A 233 19.71 -4.81 19.83
N ILE A 234 19.06 -5.19 18.72
CA ILE A 234 17.78 -4.58 18.32
C ILE A 234 16.60 -5.53 18.29
N GLN A 235 16.79 -6.84 18.44
CA GLN A 235 15.71 -7.81 18.23
C GLN A 235 14.47 -7.49 19.06
N GLU A 236 14.62 -7.13 20.34
CA GLU A 236 13.49 -6.80 21.22
C GLU A 236 12.76 -5.52 20.75
N ALA A 237 13.52 -4.46 20.48
CA ALA A 237 12.98 -3.18 20.00
C ALA A 237 12.28 -3.33 18.64
N ALA A 238 12.91 -4.04 17.70
CA ALA A 238 12.37 -4.33 16.38
C ALA A 238 11.08 -5.16 16.46
N THR A 239 11.05 -6.17 17.33
CA THR A 239 9.84 -6.99 17.57
C THR A 239 8.71 -6.12 18.13
N LYS A 240 8.99 -5.24 19.09
CA LYS A 240 7.99 -4.33 19.65
C LYS A 240 7.42 -3.36 18.60
N LEU A 241 8.28 -2.79 17.76
CA LEU A 241 7.85 -1.93 16.65
C LEU A 241 6.95 -2.68 15.68
N TRP A 242 7.34 -3.89 15.28
CA TRP A 242 6.56 -4.74 14.40
C TRP A 242 5.18 -5.10 14.96
N LEU A 243 5.11 -5.54 16.22
CA LEU A 243 3.84 -5.90 16.84
C LEU A 243 2.90 -4.68 17.00
N ASN A 244 3.46 -3.51 17.33
CA ASN A 244 2.68 -2.27 17.36
C ASN A 244 2.15 -1.89 15.97
N TYR A 245 2.97 -2.07 14.93
CA TYR A 245 2.58 -1.82 13.55
C TYR A 245 1.44 -2.75 13.13
N VAL A 246 1.56 -4.06 13.36
CA VAL A 246 0.51 -5.03 13.06
C VAL A 246 -0.79 -4.74 13.82
N ASP A 247 -0.72 -4.37 15.11
CA ASP A 247 -1.91 -3.96 15.88
C ASP A 247 -2.56 -2.70 15.30
N SER A 248 -1.76 -1.75 14.81
CA SER A 248 -2.26 -0.54 14.16
C SER A 248 -2.95 -0.84 12.83
N GLU A 249 -2.39 -1.74 12.02
CA GLU A 249 -2.97 -2.19 10.76
C GLU A 249 -4.33 -2.87 10.99
N ARG A 250 -4.43 -3.73 12.01
CA ARG A 250 -5.71 -4.36 12.39
C ARG A 250 -6.79 -3.36 12.77
N LYS A 251 -6.40 -2.25 13.40
CA LYS A 251 -7.30 -1.18 13.84
C LYS A 251 -7.60 -0.15 12.75
N ALA A 252 -6.92 -0.22 11.60
CA ALA A 252 -6.98 0.80 10.55
C ALA A 252 -8.25 0.76 9.69
N SER A 253 -9.11 -0.26 9.83
CA SER A 253 -10.25 -0.55 8.93
C SER A 253 -11.23 0.59 8.65
N TYR A 254 -11.20 1.71 9.39
CA TYR A 254 -12.08 2.87 9.19
C TYR A 254 -11.41 4.24 9.44
N ARG A 255 -10.07 4.32 9.54
CA ARG A 255 -9.40 5.62 9.74
C ARG A 255 -9.25 6.37 8.42
N ASN A 256 -9.33 7.69 8.46
CA ASN A 256 -8.94 8.51 7.32
C ASN A 256 -7.40 8.41 7.20
N PRO A 257 -6.84 7.97 6.05
CA PRO A 257 -5.41 7.64 5.95
C PRO A 257 -4.46 8.77 6.40
N TRP A 258 -4.92 10.02 6.27
CA TRP A 258 -4.16 11.24 6.57
C TRP A 258 -4.20 11.66 8.04
N GLU A 259 -5.10 11.11 8.87
CA GLU A 259 -5.19 11.46 10.29
C GLU A 259 -4.02 10.88 11.12
N LEU A 260 -3.42 9.78 10.66
CA LEU A 260 -2.28 9.16 11.34
C LEU A 260 -1.02 10.05 11.25
N HIS A 261 -0.78 10.63 10.08
CA HIS A 261 0.37 11.51 9.85
C HIS A 261 0.31 12.80 10.70
N ASN A 262 -0.87 13.41 10.82
CA ASN A 262 -1.09 14.61 11.64
C ASN A 262 -0.86 14.36 13.14
N GLN A 263 -1.10 13.14 13.65
CA GLN A 263 -0.85 12.83 15.06
C GLN A 263 0.65 12.67 15.37
N ILE A 264 1.45 12.15 14.43
CA ILE A 264 2.90 11.96 14.60
C ILE A 264 3.63 13.30 14.60
N GLN A 265 3.30 14.21 13.68
CA GLN A 265 3.87 15.57 13.69
C GLN A 265 3.49 16.35 14.98
N SER A 266 2.27 16.17 15.50
CA SER A 266 1.80 16.86 16.72
C SER A 266 2.52 16.44 18.00
N LYS A 267 3.11 15.23 18.04
CA LYS A 267 3.86 14.74 19.21
C LYS A 267 5.31 15.23 19.24
N ILE A 268 5.90 15.52 18.07
CA ILE A 268 7.27 16.04 17.96
C ILE A 268 7.37 17.47 18.52
N GLN A 269 6.33 18.29 18.38
CA GLN A 269 6.31 19.66 18.91
C GLN A 269 6.16 19.79 20.44
N LYS A 270 5.91 18.70 21.18
CA LYS A 270 5.62 18.78 22.63
C LYS A 270 6.80 18.44 23.55
N VAL A 271 7.98 18.10 23.03
CA VAL A 271 9.10 17.61 23.87
C VAL A 271 10.40 18.43 23.76
N THR A 272 10.44 19.51 22.96
CA THR A 272 11.56 20.47 22.99
C THR A 272 11.09 21.79 23.60
N GLY A 273 11.47 22.01 24.86
CA GLY A 273 11.10 23.21 25.61
C GLY A 273 11.81 24.48 25.14
N GLY A 274 11.10 25.61 25.31
CA GLY A 274 11.68 26.92 25.63
C GLY A 274 11.84 27.92 24.48
N LEU A 275 10.98 28.94 24.48
CA LEU A 275 11.02 30.21 23.71
C LEU A 275 11.05 30.03 22.17
N THR A 276 10.02 30.41 21.40
CA THR A 276 9.60 31.81 21.21
C THR A 276 8.29 31.85 20.40
N ARG A 277 7.48 32.87 20.69
CA ARG A 277 6.45 33.54 19.86
C ARG A 277 4.98 33.32 20.22
N LEU A 278 4.46 34.38 20.82
CA LEU A 278 3.07 34.84 20.79
C LEU A 278 2.53 34.80 19.36
N ALA A 279 1.76 33.78 19.02
CA ALA A 279 0.78 33.81 17.95
C ALA A 279 -0.40 32.94 18.40
N SER A 280 -1.59 33.51 18.25
CA SER A 280 -2.92 33.03 18.62
C SER A 280 -3.05 31.53 18.84
N ARG A 281 -3.45 31.16 20.07
CA ARG A 281 -4.04 29.86 20.40
C ARG A 281 -5.34 29.67 19.60
N THR A 282 -5.24 29.27 18.35
CA THR A 282 -6.32 28.54 17.71
C THR A 282 -6.24 27.14 18.32
N LYS A 283 -7.11 26.85 19.29
CA LYS A 283 -7.35 25.47 19.72
C LYS A 283 -7.52 24.66 18.42
N VAL A 284 -6.60 23.73 18.15
CA VAL A 284 -6.85 22.68 17.16
C VAL A 284 -8.10 22.00 17.69
N LYS A 285 -9.24 22.32 17.10
CA LYS A 285 -10.45 21.54 17.28
C LYS A 285 -9.99 20.12 16.96
N LYS A 286 -10.12 19.25 17.95
CA LYS A 286 -10.30 17.83 17.72
C LYS A 286 -11.45 17.76 16.72
N ASP A 287 -11.13 17.76 15.43
CA ASP A 287 -12.11 17.38 14.43
C ASP A 287 -12.40 15.94 14.79
N ASP A 288 -13.57 15.76 15.39
CA ASP A 288 -14.11 14.44 15.61
C ASP A 288 -14.03 13.76 14.26
N THR A 289 -13.17 12.74 14.18
CA THR A 289 -13.21 11.65 13.20
C THR A 289 -14.58 11.68 12.57
N ILE A 290 -14.69 12.16 11.32
CA ILE A 290 -15.96 12.04 10.61
C ILE A 290 -16.08 10.55 10.41
N LYS A 291 -16.67 9.88 11.40
CA LYS A 291 -17.37 8.63 11.21
C LYS A 291 -18.42 9.02 10.20
N VAL A 292 -18.07 8.89 8.92
CA VAL A 292 -19.06 8.75 7.86
C VAL A 292 -19.70 7.39 8.17
N ARG A 293 -20.56 7.38 9.21
CA ARG A 293 -21.62 6.40 9.26
C ARG A 293 -22.32 6.59 7.92
N PRO A 294 -22.53 5.53 7.13
CA PRO A 294 -23.41 5.65 6.00
C PRO A 294 -24.71 6.24 6.56
N GLN A 295 -25.06 7.45 6.13
CA GLN A 295 -26.30 8.10 6.55
C GLN A 295 -27.52 7.35 6.00
N LEU A 296 -27.27 6.41 5.10
CA LEU A 296 -28.22 5.54 4.45
C LEU A 296 -28.10 4.15 5.07
N SER A 297 -29.26 3.58 5.42
CA SER A 297 -29.41 2.17 5.72
C SER A 297 -28.97 1.31 4.52
N GLU A 298 -28.63 0.05 4.79
CA GLU A 298 -28.26 -0.91 3.74
C GLU A 298 -29.35 -1.04 2.66
N ALA A 299 -30.61 -0.96 3.06
CA ALA A 299 -31.77 -0.96 2.16
C ALA A 299 -31.83 0.30 1.26
N GLU A 300 -31.49 1.48 1.79
CA GLU A 300 -31.46 2.72 1.01
C GLU A 300 -30.29 2.73 0.01
N ILE A 301 -29.13 2.16 0.40
CA ILE A 301 -27.99 1.98 -0.51
C ILE A 301 -28.36 1.01 -1.63
N GLU A 302 -29.02 -0.11 -1.30
CA GLU A 302 -29.49 -1.08 -2.29
C GLU A 302 -30.50 -0.47 -3.26
N ALA A 303 -31.51 0.25 -2.75
CA ALA A 303 -32.50 0.93 -3.57
C ALA A 303 -31.88 2.00 -4.49
N CYS A 304 -30.96 2.82 -3.96
CA CYS A 304 -30.23 3.82 -4.74
C CYS A 304 -29.38 3.16 -5.83
N THR A 305 -28.67 2.08 -5.49
CA THR A 305 -27.85 1.31 -6.44
C THR A 305 -28.70 0.73 -7.56
N LEU A 306 -29.83 0.10 -7.23
CA LEU A 306 -30.75 -0.46 -8.23
C LEU A 306 -31.29 0.63 -9.17
N THR A 307 -31.64 1.79 -8.62
CA THR A 307 -32.12 2.94 -9.41
C THR A 307 -31.03 3.44 -10.37
N HIS A 308 -29.80 3.64 -9.89
CA HIS A 308 -28.69 4.07 -10.73
C HIS A 308 -28.33 3.04 -11.79
N VAL A 309 -28.34 1.73 -11.46
CA VAL A 309 -28.11 0.66 -12.44
C VAL A 309 -29.20 0.66 -13.51
N ALA A 310 -30.47 0.88 -13.15
CA ALA A 310 -31.57 0.99 -14.11
C ALA A 310 -31.37 2.18 -15.06
N LEU A 311 -31.05 3.37 -14.52
CA LEU A 311 -30.79 4.57 -15.32
C LEU A 311 -29.62 4.38 -16.29
N VAL A 312 -28.52 3.76 -15.84
CA VAL A 312 -27.38 3.47 -16.72
C VAL A 312 -27.76 2.47 -17.80
N LYS A 313 -28.54 1.43 -17.48
CA LYS A 313 -29.04 0.46 -18.47
C LYS A 313 -29.92 1.15 -19.52
N GLU A 314 -30.88 1.97 -19.10
CA GLU A 314 -31.76 2.73 -20.00
C GLU A 314 -30.94 3.66 -20.92
N LEU A 315 -29.93 4.34 -20.38
CA LEU A 315 -29.04 5.19 -21.16
C LEU A 315 -28.26 4.39 -22.21
N VAL A 316 -27.69 3.25 -21.83
CA VAL A 316 -26.94 2.36 -22.75
C VAL A 316 -27.86 1.81 -23.84
N GLU A 317 -29.07 1.37 -23.49
CA GLU A 317 -30.06 0.90 -24.45
C GLU A 317 -30.47 1.99 -25.45
N LEU A 318 -30.70 3.21 -24.96
CA LEU A 318 -31.01 4.37 -25.80
C LEU A 318 -29.86 4.70 -26.76
N GLN A 319 -28.62 4.73 -26.27
CA GLN A 319 -27.43 4.98 -27.09
C GLN A 319 -27.25 3.88 -28.15
N ASN A 320 -27.39 2.60 -27.78
CA ASN A 320 -27.32 1.49 -28.72
C ASN A 320 -28.40 1.56 -29.81
N LYS A 321 -29.64 1.88 -29.42
CA LYS A 321 -30.74 2.05 -30.38
C LYS A 321 -30.47 3.20 -31.35
N THR A 322 -30.01 4.34 -30.83
CA THR A 322 -29.67 5.52 -31.64
C THR A 322 -28.54 5.21 -32.62
N HIS A 323 -27.50 4.50 -32.15
CA HIS A 323 -26.38 4.08 -32.98
C HIS A 323 -26.84 3.12 -34.10
N SER A 324 -27.66 2.13 -33.77
CA SER A 324 -28.22 1.17 -34.75
C SER A 324 -29.08 1.87 -35.80
N GLN A 325 -29.96 2.79 -35.38
CA GLN A 325 -30.79 3.57 -36.31
C GLN A 325 -29.95 4.47 -37.22
N SER A 326 -28.91 5.11 -36.69
CA SER A 326 -27.97 5.92 -37.48
C SER A 326 -27.22 5.08 -38.51
N GLN A 327 -26.72 3.90 -38.13
CA GLN A 327 -26.08 2.97 -39.07
C GLN A 327 -27.05 2.52 -40.17
N GLN A 328 -28.29 2.15 -39.83
CA GLN A 328 -29.30 1.76 -40.81
C GLN A 328 -29.63 2.90 -41.77
N HIS A 329 -29.75 4.12 -41.26
CA HIS A 329 -29.99 5.31 -42.08
C HIS A 329 -28.82 5.56 -43.05
N MET A 330 -27.59 5.47 -42.56
CA MET A 330 -26.38 5.63 -43.37
C MET A 330 -26.26 4.53 -44.44
N GLN A 331 -26.57 3.27 -44.12
CA GLN A 331 -26.60 2.18 -45.10
C GLN A 331 -27.64 2.41 -46.19
N ARG A 332 -28.85 2.88 -45.84
CA ARG A 332 -29.88 3.20 -46.85
C ARG A 332 -29.43 4.35 -47.74
N TYR A 333 -28.86 5.40 -47.16
CA TYR A 333 -28.37 6.55 -47.92
C TYR A 333 -27.28 6.17 -48.93
N VAL A 334 -26.34 5.29 -48.54
CA VAL A 334 -25.27 4.80 -49.43
C VAL A 334 -25.78 3.84 -50.52
N LEU A 335 -26.91 3.18 -50.30
CA LEU A 335 -27.54 2.28 -51.29
C LEU A 335 -28.54 2.99 -52.20
N GLU A 336 -28.92 4.23 -51.88
CA GLU A 336 -29.81 5.08 -52.68
C GLU A 336 -29.05 6.09 -53.56
N GLU A 337 -27.71 6.10 -53.54
CA GLU A 337 -26.81 6.69 -54.56
C GLU A 337 -26.34 5.66 -55.59
#